data_AF-A0A966AZP3-F1
#
_entry.id   AF-A0A966AZP3-F1
#
_cell.length_a   1.000
_cell.length_b   1.000
_cell.length_c   1.000
_cell.angle_alpha   90.00
_cell.angle_beta   90.00
_cell.angle_gamma   90.00
#
_symmetry.space_group_name_H-M   'P 1'
#
loop_
_entity.id
_entity.type
_entity.pdbx_description
1 polymer ?
#
loop_
_entity_poly.entity_id
_entity_poly.type
_entity_poly.pdbx_seq_one_letter_code
_entity_poly.pdbx_strand_id
1 'polypeptide(L)'
;MDSKPKVTDGPGLMRRYSALHFADCPPGGQGRKRQLQDVSAFLLFCCDDLGFPARWMPLSTAKRQNLVGSPPTTGKKKQPTIPIMPEDFSWLLERTLEDGREQLWLMTTMLGFYGLREGEICLLDIDESGDVYVGGELKRDLRTLNSAQEKGERLALGLDLKGQPGEARRIAQLFRSGQIGLPKPVQNQIELVPQRNSYREVGAAFAQILQRYKPWQELVKRTPGLKPYGLRHGWAWRAHKYYARPLHYSQAAAFMGHSVETHLKYYSSWADQKELIQAGKTYNKALQLADIH
;
A
#
# COMPACT_ATOMS: atom_id res chain seq x y z
N MET A 1 -40.37 13.61 29.84
CA MET A 1 -39.45 13.54 28.68
C MET A 1 -38.10 14.08 29.15
N ASP A 2 -37.16 13.22 29.51
CA ASP A 2 -35.84 13.66 29.98
C ASP A 2 -35.09 14.37 28.84
N SER A 3 -34.95 15.70 28.95
CA SER A 3 -34.15 16.45 28.00
C SER A 3 -32.70 16.00 28.16
N LYS A 4 -32.18 15.28 27.15
CA LYS A 4 -30.78 14.86 27.10
C LYS A 4 -29.89 16.09 27.41
N PRO A 5 -28.98 16.02 28.40
CA PRO A 5 -28.22 17.17 28.84
C PRO A 5 -27.49 17.82 27.66
N LYS A 6 -27.64 19.13 27.53
CA LYS A 6 -26.96 19.91 26.48
C LYS A 6 -25.46 19.84 26.73
N VAL A 7 -24.72 19.52 25.68
CA VAL A 7 -23.26 19.55 25.73
C VAL A 7 -22.80 21.00 25.78
N THR A 8 -21.89 21.31 26.70
CA THR A 8 -21.41 22.69 26.95
C THR A 8 -19.93 22.91 26.64
N ASP A 9 -19.20 21.84 26.30
CA ASP A 9 -17.76 21.84 26.05
C ASP A 9 -17.34 20.83 24.97
N GLY A 10 -16.13 21.01 24.43
CA GLY A 10 -15.56 20.13 23.40
C GLY A 10 -15.40 18.68 23.88
N PRO A 11 -14.83 18.43 25.09
CA PRO A 11 -14.71 17.09 25.64
C PRO A 11 -16.04 16.35 25.81
N GLY A 12 -17.07 17.03 26.32
CA GLY A 12 -18.41 16.50 26.44
C GLY A 12 -19.02 16.19 25.07
N LEU A 13 -18.76 17.02 24.06
CA LEU A 13 -19.24 16.79 22.70
C LEU A 13 -18.65 15.50 22.15
N MET A 14 -17.33 15.33 22.26
CA MET A 14 -16.66 14.14 21.74
C MET A 14 -17.12 12.86 22.44
N ARG A 15 -17.30 12.89 23.78
CA ARG A 15 -17.86 11.74 24.52
C ARG A 15 -19.29 11.43 24.08
N ARG A 16 -20.12 12.46 23.91
CA ARG A 16 -21.51 12.31 23.48
C ARG A 16 -21.61 11.77 22.06
N TYR A 17 -20.78 12.28 21.16
CA TYR A 17 -20.66 11.82 19.79
C TYR A 17 -20.27 10.33 19.76
N SER A 18 -19.24 9.93 20.52
CA SER A 18 -18.86 8.52 20.64
C SER A 18 -20.02 7.65 21.14
N ALA A 19 -20.75 8.08 22.16
CA ALA A 19 -21.89 7.33 22.69
C ALA A 19 -23.04 7.14 21.68
N LEU A 20 -23.20 8.08 20.74
CA LEU A 20 -24.28 8.05 19.74
C LEU A 20 -23.89 7.30 18.45
N HIS A 21 -22.64 7.41 18.01
CA HIS A 21 -22.23 6.97 16.66
C HIS A 21 -21.36 5.72 16.65
N PHE A 22 -20.93 5.23 17.82
CA PHE A 22 -20.01 4.08 17.88
C PHE A 22 -20.70 2.72 18.07
N ALA A 23 -22.03 2.68 18.10
CA ALA A 23 -22.78 1.43 18.26
C ALA A 23 -22.34 0.36 17.24
N ASP A 24 -22.23 0.74 15.97
CA ASP A 24 -21.82 -0.15 14.87
C ASP A 24 -20.32 -0.05 14.51
N CYS A 25 -19.55 0.73 15.26
CA CYS A 25 -18.12 0.87 15.05
C CYS A 25 -17.36 0.00 16.06
N PRO A 26 -16.54 -0.98 15.67
CA PRO A 26 -15.82 -1.81 16.62
C PRO A 26 -14.80 -0.99 17.44
N PRO A 27 -14.66 -1.24 18.75
CA PRO A 27 -13.59 -0.67 19.58
C PRO A 27 -12.21 -0.90 18.96
N GLY A 28 -11.30 0.09 19.06
CA GLY A 28 -9.97 0.04 18.45
C GLY A 28 -9.94 0.13 16.92
N GLY A 29 -11.10 0.19 16.26
CA GLY A 29 -11.22 0.24 14.81
C GLY A 29 -10.80 1.59 14.21
N GLN A 30 -10.38 1.55 12.94
CA GLN A 30 -10.05 2.78 12.20
C GLN A 30 -11.26 3.72 12.02
N GLY A 31 -12.48 3.18 11.99
CA GLY A 31 -13.71 3.98 11.92
C GLY A 31 -13.84 4.96 13.09
N ARG A 32 -13.74 4.46 14.34
CA ARG A 32 -13.77 5.29 15.55
C ARG A 32 -12.65 6.32 15.57
N LYS A 33 -11.44 5.92 15.17
CA LYS A 33 -10.26 6.79 15.10
C LYS A 33 -10.50 7.95 14.13
N ARG A 34 -10.97 7.66 12.91
CA ARG A 34 -11.21 8.67 11.88
C ARG A 34 -12.31 9.65 12.29
N GLN A 35 -13.46 9.14 12.76
CA GLN A 35 -14.55 10.00 13.21
C GLN A 35 -14.13 10.95 14.36
N LEU A 36 -13.41 10.46 15.37
CA LEU A 36 -12.93 11.33 16.46
C LEU A 36 -11.85 12.32 16.00
N GLN A 37 -11.07 11.96 14.97
CA GLN A 37 -10.12 12.86 14.36
C GLN A 37 -10.84 13.98 13.61
N ASP A 38 -11.90 13.66 12.86
CA ASP A 38 -12.71 14.63 12.12
C ASP A 38 -13.44 15.59 13.08
N VAL A 39 -14.09 15.06 14.13
CA VAL A 39 -14.74 15.90 15.17
C VAL A 39 -13.72 16.81 15.86
N SER A 40 -12.52 16.29 16.15
CA SER A 40 -11.46 17.10 16.76
C SER A 40 -10.95 18.19 15.82
N ALA A 41 -10.81 17.91 14.52
CA ALA A 41 -10.36 18.89 13.54
C ALA A 41 -11.40 20.02 13.39
N PHE A 42 -12.69 19.66 13.37
CA PHE A 42 -13.77 20.64 13.37
C PHE A 42 -13.75 21.55 14.61
N LEU A 43 -13.59 20.96 15.81
CA LEU A 43 -13.51 21.75 17.05
C LEU A 43 -12.29 22.67 17.10
N LEU A 44 -11.13 22.21 16.62
CA LEU A 44 -9.94 23.06 16.51
C LEU A 44 -10.19 24.23 15.57
N PHE A 45 -10.75 23.98 14.39
CA PHE A 45 -11.13 25.06 13.46
C PHE A 45 -12.06 26.09 14.10
N CYS A 46 -13.08 25.65 14.85
CA CYS A 46 -13.97 26.58 15.56
C CYS A 46 -13.21 27.45 16.59
N CYS A 47 -12.29 26.86 17.35
CA CYS A 47 -11.54 27.60 18.37
C CYS A 47 -10.45 28.50 17.78
N ASP A 48 -9.63 27.95 16.89
CA ASP A 48 -8.43 28.59 16.37
C ASP A 48 -8.76 29.63 15.28
N ASP A 49 -9.69 29.32 14.38
CA ASP A 49 -10.01 30.17 13.23
C ASP A 49 -11.26 31.04 13.45
N LEU A 50 -12.27 30.54 14.18
CA LEU A 50 -13.54 31.25 14.41
C LEU A 50 -13.65 31.89 15.80
N GLY A 51 -12.63 31.76 16.64
CA GLY A 51 -12.57 32.40 17.96
C GLY A 51 -13.56 31.85 18.99
N PHE A 52 -14.02 30.59 18.85
CA PHE A 52 -14.88 29.97 19.84
C PHE A 52 -14.16 29.86 21.20
N PRO A 53 -14.89 29.99 22.34
CA PRO A 53 -14.27 29.91 23.66
C PRO A 53 -13.49 28.62 23.89
N ALA A 54 -12.35 28.69 24.56
CA ALA A 54 -11.42 27.58 24.78
C ALA A 54 -12.03 26.32 25.43
N ARG A 55 -13.19 26.43 26.08
CA ARG A 55 -13.96 25.26 26.56
C ARG A 55 -14.34 24.30 25.43
N TRP A 56 -14.39 24.77 24.19
CA TRP A 56 -14.67 23.96 23.00
C TRP A 56 -13.45 23.24 22.43
N MET A 57 -12.26 23.45 23.00
CA MET A 57 -11.07 22.70 22.60
C MET A 57 -11.31 21.19 22.72
N PRO A 58 -10.85 20.39 21.74
CA PRO A 58 -11.11 18.97 21.75
C PRO A 58 -10.34 18.24 22.85
N LEU A 59 -10.69 16.97 23.06
CA LEU A 59 -9.87 16.06 23.86
C LEU A 59 -8.45 15.94 23.31
N SER A 60 -7.48 15.85 24.21
CA SER A 60 -6.10 15.51 23.85
C SER A 60 -6.03 14.16 23.13
N THR A 61 -4.99 13.94 22.33
CA THR A 61 -4.78 12.68 21.59
C THR A 61 -4.84 11.45 22.49
N ALA A 62 -4.23 11.49 23.68
CA ALA A 62 -4.29 10.40 24.64
C ALA A 62 -5.73 10.12 25.13
N LYS A 63 -6.50 11.16 25.46
CA LYS A 63 -7.89 11.00 25.91
C LYS A 63 -8.82 10.55 24.78
N ARG A 64 -8.57 10.95 23.53
CA ARG A 64 -9.29 10.44 22.34
C ARG A 64 -9.03 8.95 22.14
N GLN A 65 -7.79 8.49 22.35
CA GLN A 65 -7.44 7.07 22.24
C GLN A 65 -8.31 6.20 23.17
N ASN A 66 -8.62 6.70 24.38
CA ASN A 66 -9.51 6.01 25.31
C ASN A 66 -10.93 5.84 24.76
N LEU A 67 -11.44 6.82 24.00
CA LEU A 67 -12.76 6.73 23.35
C LEU A 67 -12.75 5.83 22.10
N VAL A 68 -11.64 5.78 21.38
CA VAL A 68 -11.44 4.77 20.32
C VAL A 68 -11.52 3.37 20.92
N GLY A 69 -10.96 3.18 22.11
CA GLY A 69 -10.87 1.91 22.81
C GLY A 69 -9.80 1.01 22.21
N SER A 70 -9.68 -0.19 22.77
CA SER A 70 -8.78 -1.22 22.27
C SER A 70 -9.55 -2.23 21.43
N PRO A 71 -8.97 -2.77 20.35
CA PRO A 71 -9.58 -3.89 19.65
C PRO A 71 -9.71 -5.07 20.64
N PRO A 72 -10.74 -5.92 20.49
CA PRO A 72 -10.85 -7.11 21.31
C PRO A 72 -9.55 -7.90 21.25
N THR A 73 -9.05 -8.34 22.41
CA THR A 73 -7.89 -9.22 22.47
C THR A 73 -8.28 -10.55 21.86
N THR A 74 -8.02 -10.71 20.57
CA THR A 74 -8.19 -11.97 19.87
C THR A 74 -6.82 -12.58 19.67
N GLY A 75 -6.69 -13.90 19.84
CA GLY A 75 -5.46 -14.63 19.47
C GLY A 75 -5.14 -14.58 17.97
N LYS A 76 -6.00 -13.96 17.14
CA LYS A 76 -5.84 -13.83 15.70
C LYS A 76 -4.92 -12.66 15.39
N LYS A 77 -3.67 -12.99 15.02
CA LYS A 77 -2.71 -11.99 14.51
C LYS A 77 -3.20 -11.43 13.17
N LYS A 78 -2.99 -10.13 12.97
CA LYS A 78 -3.24 -9.47 11.69
C LYS A 78 -2.29 -10.08 10.65
N GLN A 79 -2.84 -10.75 9.65
CA GLN A 79 -2.03 -11.40 8.62
C GLN A 79 -1.34 -10.33 7.76
N PRO A 80 -0.03 -10.48 7.47
CA PRO A 80 0.67 -9.60 6.54
C PRO A 80 0.09 -9.75 5.13
N THR A 81 0.29 -8.72 4.28
CA THR A 81 -0.05 -8.84 2.86
C THR A 81 0.80 -9.93 2.23
N ILE A 82 0.16 -10.83 1.49
CA ILE A 82 0.85 -11.94 0.82
C ILE A 82 1.50 -11.41 -0.47
N PRO A 83 2.82 -11.60 -0.66
CA PRO A 83 3.49 -11.30 -1.92
C PRO A 83 3.02 -12.28 -3.00
N ILE A 84 2.90 -11.82 -4.24
CA ILE A 84 2.85 -12.75 -5.36
C ILE A 84 4.24 -13.34 -5.58
N MET A 85 4.32 -14.67 -5.61
CA MET A 85 5.59 -15.37 -5.81
C MET A 85 6.04 -15.28 -7.27
N PRO A 86 7.37 -15.36 -7.55
CA PRO A 86 7.92 -15.23 -8.90
C PRO A 86 7.25 -16.14 -9.95
N GLU A 87 7.01 -17.39 -9.59
CA GLU A 87 6.36 -18.41 -10.41
C GLU A 87 4.89 -18.07 -10.73
N ASP A 88 4.12 -17.66 -9.72
CA ASP A 88 2.73 -17.23 -9.89
C ASP A 88 2.66 -15.92 -10.69
N PHE A 89 3.65 -15.04 -10.54
CA PHE A 89 3.75 -13.81 -11.31
C PHE A 89 4.06 -14.10 -12.78
N SER A 90 5.07 -14.92 -13.10
CA SER A 90 5.35 -15.34 -14.49
C SER A 90 4.12 -15.97 -15.13
N TRP A 91 3.50 -16.92 -14.42
CA TRP A 91 2.30 -17.60 -14.88
C TRP A 91 1.15 -16.62 -15.18
N LEU A 92 0.90 -15.65 -14.29
CA LEU A 92 -0.13 -14.63 -14.51
C LEU A 92 0.15 -13.82 -15.78
N LEU A 93 1.40 -13.43 -16.01
CA LEU A 93 1.80 -12.64 -17.18
C LEU A 93 1.61 -13.42 -18.47
N GLU A 94 2.02 -14.70 -18.51
CA GLU A 94 1.81 -15.59 -19.65
C GLU A 94 0.31 -15.72 -19.97
N ARG A 95 -0.53 -15.97 -18.96
CA ARG A 95 -1.98 -16.04 -19.15
C ARG A 95 -2.56 -14.75 -19.71
N THR A 96 -2.11 -13.57 -19.23
CA THR A 96 -2.63 -12.30 -19.76
C THR A 96 -2.30 -12.08 -21.23
N LEU A 97 -1.14 -12.54 -21.70
CA LEU A 97 -0.78 -12.46 -23.12
C LEU A 97 -1.56 -13.48 -23.96
N GLU A 98 -1.69 -14.73 -23.49
CA GLU A 98 -2.48 -15.77 -24.17
C GLU A 98 -3.95 -15.37 -24.35
N ASP A 99 -4.52 -14.66 -23.37
CA ASP A 99 -5.89 -14.15 -23.42
C ASP A 99 -6.03 -12.84 -24.23
N GLY A 100 -4.95 -12.33 -24.85
CA GLY A 100 -4.95 -11.08 -25.62
C GLY A 100 -5.19 -9.82 -24.77
N ARG A 101 -4.87 -9.86 -23.47
CA ARG A 101 -5.11 -8.77 -22.51
C ARG A 101 -3.87 -7.89 -22.33
N GLU A 102 -3.30 -7.41 -23.42
CA GLU A 102 -2.03 -6.67 -23.45
C GLU A 102 -2.00 -5.45 -22.53
N GLN A 103 -3.10 -4.68 -22.45
CA GLN A 103 -3.19 -3.51 -21.57
C GLN A 103 -3.14 -3.91 -20.08
N LEU A 104 -3.78 -5.04 -19.72
CA LEU A 104 -3.72 -5.58 -18.36
C LEU A 104 -2.34 -6.17 -18.07
N TRP A 105 -1.75 -6.87 -19.05
CA TRP A 105 -0.39 -7.37 -18.98
C TRP A 105 0.59 -6.24 -18.69
N LEU A 106 0.60 -5.16 -19.50
CA LEU A 106 1.53 -4.04 -19.36
C LEU A 106 1.41 -3.37 -17.98
N MET A 107 0.18 -3.13 -17.50
CA MET A 107 0.01 -2.53 -16.19
C MET A 107 0.45 -3.50 -15.07
N THR A 108 0.17 -4.79 -15.20
CA THR A 108 0.57 -5.83 -14.23
C THR A 108 2.08 -6.00 -14.18
N THR A 109 2.76 -5.93 -15.34
CA THR A 109 4.21 -5.98 -15.42
C THR A 109 4.84 -4.74 -14.79
N MET A 110 4.38 -3.53 -15.11
CA MET A 110 4.90 -2.29 -14.51
C MET A 110 4.79 -2.33 -12.97
N LEU A 111 3.62 -2.69 -12.43
CA LEU A 111 3.42 -2.79 -10.98
C LEU A 111 4.29 -3.87 -10.34
N GLY A 112 4.38 -5.04 -10.98
CA GLY A 112 5.12 -6.18 -10.46
C GLY A 112 6.63 -6.02 -10.54
N PHE A 113 7.18 -5.63 -11.68
CA PHE A 113 8.63 -5.48 -11.91
C PHE A 113 9.24 -4.27 -11.20
N TYR A 114 8.49 -3.19 -11.01
CA TYR A 114 8.98 -1.95 -10.37
C TYR A 114 8.46 -1.72 -8.96
N GLY A 115 7.63 -2.63 -8.45
CA GLY A 115 7.10 -2.55 -7.09
C GLY A 115 6.24 -1.31 -6.87
N LEU A 116 5.50 -0.85 -7.87
CA LEU A 116 4.69 0.37 -7.84
C LEU A 116 3.43 0.21 -6.99
N ARG A 117 2.93 1.30 -6.41
CA ARG A 117 1.53 1.33 -5.97
C ARG A 117 0.65 1.41 -7.21
N GLU A 118 -0.56 0.88 -7.13
CA GLU A 118 -1.44 0.79 -8.30
C GLU A 118 -1.72 2.17 -8.92
N GLY A 119 -1.87 3.20 -8.09
CA GLY A 119 -2.03 4.58 -8.57
C GLY A 119 -0.74 5.30 -8.97
N GLU A 120 0.46 4.77 -8.67
CA GLU A 120 1.74 5.39 -9.11
C GLU A 120 1.93 5.31 -10.64
N ILE A 121 1.14 4.47 -11.32
CA ILE A 121 1.22 4.27 -12.77
C ILE A 121 1.05 5.55 -13.60
N CYS A 122 0.31 6.53 -13.09
CA CYS A 122 0.07 7.82 -13.77
C CYS A 122 1.06 8.91 -13.35
N LEU A 123 2.05 8.57 -12.53
CA LEU A 123 3.09 9.47 -12.03
C LEU A 123 4.48 9.02 -12.50
N LEU A 124 4.54 8.20 -13.54
CA LEU A 124 5.79 7.67 -14.07
C LEU A 124 6.39 8.65 -15.07
N ASP A 125 7.69 8.89 -14.91
CA ASP A 125 8.54 9.43 -15.96
C ASP A 125 9.58 8.36 -16.32
N ILE A 126 9.86 8.17 -17.61
CA ILE A 126 10.78 7.15 -18.10
C ILE A 126 11.75 7.79 -19.08
N ASP A 127 13.03 7.76 -18.72
CA ASP A 127 14.06 8.40 -19.53
C ASP A 127 14.49 7.58 -20.76
N GLU A 128 15.37 8.15 -21.59
CA GLU A 128 15.98 7.52 -22.78
C GLU A 128 16.71 6.22 -22.48
N SER A 129 17.28 6.08 -21.29
CA SER A 129 17.92 4.84 -20.90
C SER A 129 16.91 3.76 -20.51
N GLY A 130 15.67 4.14 -20.15
CA GLY A 130 14.62 3.25 -19.66
C GLY A 130 14.58 3.15 -18.14
N ASP A 131 15.20 4.10 -17.45
CA ASP A 131 15.10 4.23 -16.00
C ASP A 131 13.77 4.88 -15.65
N VAL A 132 13.11 4.35 -14.62
CA VAL A 132 11.74 4.73 -14.25
C VAL A 132 11.77 5.57 -12.99
N TYR A 133 11.21 6.78 -13.08
CA TYR A 133 11.05 7.71 -11.97
C TYR A 133 9.57 7.80 -11.59
N VAL A 134 9.30 8.01 -10.30
CA VAL A 134 7.93 8.11 -9.78
C VAL A 134 7.77 9.40 -9.00
N GLY A 135 6.82 10.22 -9.44
CA GLY A 135 6.44 11.46 -8.78
C GLY A 135 5.94 11.24 -7.36
N GLY A 136 6.31 12.16 -6.45
CA GLY A 136 5.99 12.09 -5.02
C GLY A 136 4.53 12.38 -4.64
N GLU A 137 3.63 12.55 -5.61
CA GLU A 137 2.32 13.18 -5.43
C GLU A 137 1.22 12.26 -4.88
N LEU A 138 1.39 10.93 -4.97
CA LEU A 138 0.33 9.96 -4.68
C LEU A 138 -0.27 10.09 -3.26
N LYS A 139 0.55 10.50 -2.29
CA LYS A 139 0.16 10.74 -0.90
C LYS A 139 0.52 12.17 -0.47
N ARG A 140 0.07 13.17 -1.23
CA ARG A 140 0.00 14.53 -0.72
C ARG A 140 -1.20 14.64 0.22
N ASP A 141 -0.93 14.76 1.52
CA ASP A 141 -1.95 15.21 2.46
C ASP A 141 -2.04 16.75 2.41
N LEU A 142 -3.12 17.33 2.95
CA LEU A 142 -3.30 18.79 3.01
C LEU A 142 -2.11 19.51 3.68
N ARG A 143 -1.43 18.85 4.62
CA ARG A 143 -0.25 19.40 5.30
C ARG A 143 0.96 19.49 4.36
N THR A 144 1.14 18.52 3.48
CA THR A 144 2.21 18.45 2.49
C THR A 144 1.94 19.39 1.31
N LEU A 145 0.66 19.60 0.96
CA LEU A 145 0.24 20.61 -0.01
C LEU A 145 0.55 22.04 0.48
N ASN A 146 0.30 22.30 1.77
CA ASN A 146 0.53 23.61 2.38
C ASN A 146 2.01 23.92 2.65
N SER A 147 2.90 22.92 2.67
CA SER A 147 4.32 23.14 2.95
C SER A 147 5.14 23.56 1.73
N ALA A 148 4.54 23.65 0.53
CA ALA A 148 5.20 23.92 -0.76
C ALA A 148 6.42 23.05 -1.10
N GLN A 149 6.72 22.04 -0.27
CA GLN A 149 7.78 21.07 -0.48
C GLN A 149 7.28 20.00 -1.45
N GLU A 150 7.70 20.13 -2.70
CA GLU A 150 7.57 19.06 -3.67
C GLU A 150 8.38 17.85 -3.17
N LYS A 151 7.70 16.73 -2.93
CA LYS A 151 8.41 15.46 -2.81
C LYS A 151 9.02 15.16 -4.17
N GLY A 152 10.35 15.25 -4.24
CA GLY A 152 11.12 14.89 -5.42
C GLY A 152 10.80 13.48 -5.89
N GLU A 153 11.11 13.24 -7.15
CA GLU A 153 10.94 11.94 -7.78
C GLU A 153 11.86 10.90 -7.13
N ARG A 154 11.41 9.65 -7.16
CA ARG A 154 12.23 8.51 -6.75
C ARG A 154 12.50 7.61 -7.94
N LEU A 155 13.73 7.12 -8.05
CA LEU A 155 14.04 6.01 -8.93
C LEU A 155 13.26 4.76 -8.49
N ALA A 156 12.62 4.07 -9.44
CA ALA A 156 12.02 2.76 -9.27
C ALA A 156 12.90 1.74 -9.99
N LEU A 157 13.43 0.78 -9.24
CA LEU A 157 14.28 -0.27 -9.82
C LEU A 157 13.42 -1.44 -10.35
N GLY A 158 13.61 -1.77 -11.62
CA GLY A 158 13.08 -2.98 -12.23
C GLY A 158 13.82 -4.23 -11.74
N LEU A 159 13.09 -5.25 -11.27
CA LEU A 159 13.66 -6.52 -10.80
C LEU A 159 13.21 -7.71 -11.67
N ASP A 160 14.09 -8.13 -12.58
CA ASP A 160 13.86 -9.18 -13.57
C ASP A 160 13.63 -10.58 -12.97
N LEU A 161 12.75 -11.39 -13.59
CA LEU A 161 12.65 -12.79 -13.21
C LEU A 161 13.88 -13.59 -13.65
N LYS A 162 14.17 -14.71 -12.99
CA LYS A 162 15.28 -15.58 -13.40
C LYS A 162 15.05 -16.06 -14.84
N GLY A 163 16.07 -15.95 -15.69
CA GLY A 163 15.97 -16.30 -17.10
C GLY A 163 15.41 -15.19 -17.99
N GLN A 164 15.11 -14.01 -17.45
CA GLN A 164 14.59 -12.85 -18.20
C GLN A 164 15.43 -11.57 -17.98
N PRO A 165 16.77 -11.60 -18.13
CA PRO A 165 17.59 -10.42 -17.91
C PRO A 165 17.25 -9.31 -18.93
N GLY A 166 17.06 -8.08 -18.45
CA GLY A 166 16.72 -6.90 -19.24
C GLY A 166 15.23 -6.70 -19.50
N GLU A 167 14.38 -7.61 -19.03
CA GLU A 167 12.95 -7.61 -19.31
C GLU A 167 12.23 -6.41 -18.69
N ALA A 168 12.54 -6.04 -17.45
CA ALA A 168 11.96 -4.87 -16.80
C ALA A 168 12.24 -3.59 -17.62
N ARG A 169 13.48 -3.41 -18.10
CA ARG A 169 13.85 -2.27 -18.95
C ARG A 169 13.14 -2.29 -20.30
N ARG A 170 13.00 -3.46 -20.93
CA ARG A 170 12.21 -3.62 -22.16
C ARG A 170 10.76 -3.20 -21.94
N ILE A 171 10.15 -3.60 -20.82
CA ILE A 171 8.79 -3.26 -20.45
C ILE A 171 8.64 -1.75 -20.19
N ALA A 172 9.58 -1.11 -19.50
CA ALA A 172 9.55 0.34 -19.29
C ALA A 172 9.60 1.12 -20.62
N GLN A 173 10.45 0.68 -21.56
CA GLN A 173 10.51 1.30 -22.89
C GLN A 173 9.21 1.08 -23.69
N LEU A 174 8.59 -0.10 -23.57
CA LEU A 174 7.30 -0.38 -24.19
C LEU A 174 6.16 0.45 -23.56
N PHE A 175 6.20 0.68 -22.24
CA PHE A 175 5.28 1.59 -21.58
C PHE A 175 5.44 3.01 -22.09
N ARG A 176 6.70 3.48 -22.17
CA ARG A 176 7.05 4.82 -22.66
C ARG A 176 6.61 5.06 -24.10
N SER A 177 6.73 4.04 -24.97
CA SER A 177 6.34 4.18 -26.37
C SER A 177 4.85 4.46 -26.58
N GLY A 178 4.01 4.17 -25.57
CA GLY A 178 2.57 4.36 -25.63
C GLY A 178 1.84 3.43 -26.60
N GLN A 179 2.54 2.47 -27.20
CA GLN A 179 1.96 1.52 -28.17
C GLN A 179 0.88 0.65 -27.54
N ILE A 180 1.13 0.20 -26.31
CA ILE A 180 0.13 -0.50 -25.49
C ILE A 180 -0.34 0.50 -24.43
N GLY A 181 -1.57 0.98 -24.57
CA GLY A 181 -2.17 1.88 -23.58
C GLY A 181 -2.54 1.18 -22.27
N LEU A 182 -2.89 1.98 -21.25
CA LEU A 182 -3.47 1.45 -20.01
C LEU A 182 -4.90 0.93 -20.22
N PRO A 183 -5.44 0.06 -19.34
CA PRO A 183 -6.83 -0.37 -19.44
C PRO A 183 -7.82 0.82 -19.43
N LYS A 184 -8.82 0.82 -20.31
CA LYS A 184 -9.76 1.94 -20.45
C LYS A 184 -10.40 2.42 -19.13
N PRO A 185 -10.84 1.55 -18.20
CA PRO A 185 -11.37 2.03 -16.92
C PRO A 185 -10.33 2.80 -16.09
N VAL A 186 -9.04 2.44 -16.19
CA VAL A 186 -7.94 3.16 -15.52
C VAL A 186 -7.73 4.52 -16.18
N GLN A 187 -7.68 4.59 -17.51
CA GLN A 187 -7.57 5.86 -18.25
C GLN A 187 -8.68 6.85 -17.84
N ASN A 188 -9.93 6.37 -17.78
CA ASN A 188 -11.06 7.21 -17.37
C ASN A 188 -10.90 7.75 -15.93
N GLN A 189 -10.28 6.99 -15.01
CA GLN A 189 -10.02 7.49 -13.66
C GLN A 189 -8.87 8.51 -13.63
N ILE A 190 -7.87 8.36 -14.51
CA ILE A 190 -6.75 9.31 -14.65
C ILE A 190 -7.28 10.69 -15.09
N GLU A 191 -8.19 10.73 -16.07
CA GLU A 191 -8.83 11.97 -16.55
C GLU A 191 -9.58 12.72 -15.44
N LEU A 192 -10.07 12.00 -14.42
CA LEU A 192 -10.81 12.56 -13.29
C LEU A 192 -9.93 12.96 -12.10
N VAL A 193 -8.61 12.72 -12.16
CA VAL A 193 -7.68 13.07 -11.08
C VAL A 193 -7.70 14.58 -10.77
N PRO A 194 -7.63 15.51 -11.74
CA PRO A 194 -7.63 16.94 -11.44
C PRO A 194 -8.89 17.41 -10.71
N GLN A 195 -10.05 16.82 -11.05
CA GLN A 195 -11.34 17.15 -10.42
C GLN A 195 -11.45 16.58 -9.00
N ARG A 196 -10.86 15.41 -8.76
CA ARG A 196 -10.95 14.70 -7.47
C ARG A 196 -9.81 15.00 -6.52
N ASN A 197 -8.73 15.58 -7.04
CA ASN A 197 -7.47 15.77 -6.33
C ASN A 197 -6.99 14.49 -5.62
N SER A 198 -7.14 13.33 -6.29
CA SER A 198 -6.82 12.03 -5.71
C SER A 198 -6.58 10.95 -6.75
N TYR A 199 -5.55 10.13 -6.51
CA TYR A 199 -5.16 8.99 -7.35
C TYR A 199 -5.80 7.66 -6.89
N ARG A 200 -6.63 7.67 -5.84
CA ARG A 200 -7.18 6.45 -5.23
C ARG A 200 -7.98 5.60 -6.23
N GLU A 201 -8.81 6.25 -7.03
CA GLU A 201 -9.72 5.55 -7.95
C GLU A 201 -8.98 4.93 -9.14
N VAL A 202 -7.82 5.48 -9.53
CA VAL A 202 -6.93 4.87 -10.54
C VAL A 202 -6.50 3.48 -10.10
N GLY A 203 -5.99 3.36 -8.87
CA GLY A 203 -5.59 2.08 -8.30
C GLY A 203 -6.78 1.12 -8.09
N ALA A 204 -7.94 1.64 -7.69
CA ALA A 204 -9.15 0.84 -7.52
C ALA A 204 -9.66 0.25 -8.85
N ALA A 205 -9.61 1.02 -9.94
CA ALA A 205 -10.00 0.56 -11.27
C ALA A 205 -9.13 -0.61 -11.75
N PHE A 206 -7.81 -0.52 -11.60
CA PHE A 206 -6.92 -1.64 -11.91
C PHE A 206 -7.21 -2.85 -11.05
N ALA A 207 -7.32 -2.66 -9.73
CA ALA A 207 -7.60 -3.75 -8.80
C ALA A 207 -8.90 -4.48 -9.17
N GLN A 208 -9.95 -3.74 -9.58
CA GLN A 208 -11.22 -4.32 -10.01
C GLN A 208 -11.07 -5.16 -11.29
N ILE A 209 -10.32 -4.68 -12.28
CA ILE A 209 -10.08 -5.42 -13.53
C ILE A 209 -9.32 -6.71 -13.21
N LEU A 210 -8.23 -6.62 -12.45
CA LEU A 210 -7.41 -7.77 -12.10
C LEU A 210 -8.21 -8.79 -11.26
N GLN A 211 -8.99 -8.34 -10.28
CA GLN A 211 -9.81 -9.23 -9.44
C GLN A 211 -10.92 -9.98 -10.21
N ARG A 212 -11.39 -9.43 -11.33
CA ARG A 212 -12.37 -10.07 -12.22
C ARG A 212 -11.72 -11.02 -13.23
N TYR A 213 -10.41 -10.97 -13.38
CA TYR A 213 -9.68 -11.80 -14.32
C TYR A 213 -9.59 -13.25 -13.81
N LYS A 214 -10.00 -14.23 -14.63
CA LYS A 214 -10.12 -15.64 -14.22
C LYS A 214 -8.80 -16.22 -13.68
N PRO A 215 -7.64 -16.06 -14.35
CA PRO A 215 -6.35 -16.49 -13.81
C PRO A 215 -6.00 -15.87 -12.46
N TRP A 216 -6.34 -14.60 -12.22
CA TRP A 216 -6.15 -14.01 -10.90
C TRP A 216 -7.02 -14.70 -9.84
N GLN A 217 -8.28 -15.00 -10.16
CA GLN A 217 -9.16 -15.73 -9.25
C GLN A 217 -8.64 -17.14 -8.94
N GLU A 218 -7.99 -17.79 -9.91
CA GLU A 218 -7.31 -19.07 -9.69
C GLU A 218 -6.13 -18.94 -8.74
N LEU A 219 -5.31 -17.89 -8.87
CA LEU A 219 -4.24 -17.61 -7.91
C LEU A 219 -4.80 -17.37 -6.50
N VAL A 220 -5.90 -16.62 -6.37
CA VAL A 220 -6.53 -16.38 -5.06
C VAL A 220 -7.08 -17.68 -4.46
N LYS A 221 -7.57 -18.62 -5.27
CA LYS A 221 -7.99 -19.95 -4.78
C LYS A 221 -6.81 -20.77 -4.26
N ARG A 222 -5.66 -20.72 -4.95
CA ARG A 222 -4.42 -21.40 -4.54
C ARG A 222 -3.78 -20.73 -3.31
N THR A 223 -3.91 -19.41 -3.22
CA THR A 223 -3.30 -18.55 -2.20
C THR A 223 -4.37 -17.64 -1.57
N PRO A 224 -5.20 -18.17 -0.65
CA PRO A 224 -6.27 -17.40 -0.02
C PRO A 224 -5.75 -16.14 0.66
N GLY A 225 -6.37 -15.00 0.34
CA GLY A 225 -5.99 -13.70 0.89
C GLY A 225 -5.03 -12.88 0.03
N LEU A 226 -4.56 -13.42 -1.10
CA LEU A 226 -3.82 -12.65 -2.11
C LEU A 226 -4.67 -11.48 -2.64
N LYS A 227 -4.03 -10.32 -2.81
CA LYS A 227 -4.65 -9.07 -3.29
C LYS A 227 -3.77 -8.46 -4.39
N PRO A 228 -4.30 -7.58 -5.25
CA PRO A 228 -3.51 -6.88 -6.27
C PRO A 228 -2.24 -6.21 -5.70
N TYR A 229 -2.35 -5.62 -4.51
CA TYR A 229 -1.22 -5.05 -3.76
C TYR A 229 -0.08 -6.06 -3.49
N GLY A 230 -0.36 -7.36 -3.56
CA GLY A 230 0.62 -8.43 -3.53
C GLY A 230 1.67 -8.36 -4.64
N LEU A 231 1.40 -7.70 -5.78
CA LEU A 231 2.39 -7.40 -6.82
C LEU A 231 3.56 -6.58 -6.24
N ARG A 232 3.23 -5.52 -5.51
CA ARG A 232 4.20 -4.65 -4.84
C ARG A 232 4.96 -5.38 -3.73
N HIS A 233 4.29 -6.24 -2.97
CA HIS A 233 4.95 -7.08 -1.97
C HIS A 233 5.83 -8.16 -2.62
N GLY A 234 5.44 -8.69 -3.79
CA GLY A 234 6.24 -9.63 -4.58
C GLY A 234 7.56 -9.01 -5.03
N TRP A 235 7.54 -7.75 -5.45
CA TRP A 235 8.77 -7.00 -5.72
C TRP A 235 9.68 -6.92 -4.49
N ALA A 236 9.12 -6.53 -3.33
CA ALA A 236 9.90 -6.42 -2.10
C ALA A 236 10.47 -7.76 -1.63
N TRP A 237 9.69 -8.83 -1.79
CA TRP A 237 10.18 -10.19 -1.52
C TRP A 237 11.35 -10.55 -2.45
N ARG A 238 11.22 -10.26 -3.76
CA ARG A 238 12.30 -10.52 -4.73
C ARG A 238 13.58 -9.75 -4.43
N ALA A 239 13.46 -8.49 -4.03
CA ALA A 239 14.59 -7.65 -3.65
C ALA A 239 15.47 -8.28 -2.55
N HIS A 240 14.87 -9.07 -1.65
CA HIS A 240 15.55 -9.60 -0.47
C HIS A 240 15.83 -11.10 -0.51
N LYS A 241 15.06 -11.88 -1.28
CA LYS A 241 15.05 -13.34 -1.15
C LYS A 241 15.22 -14.10 -2.46
N TYR A 242 15.01 -13.47 -3.61
CA TYR A 242 14.96 -14.19 -4.88
C TYR A 242 16.31 -14.36 -5.56
N TYR A 243 17.20 -13.37 -5.38
CA TYR A 243 18.54 -13.36 -5.98
C TYR A 243 19.60 -13.73 -4.95
N ALA A 244 20.76 -14.20 -5.44
CA ALA A 244 21.91 -14.52 -4.59
C ALA A 244 22.51 -13.29 -3.88
N ARG A 245 22.36 -12.10 -4.50
CA ARG A 245 22.79 -10.82 -3.93
C ARG A 245 21.54 -9.98 -3.62
N PRO A 246 21.01 -10.03 -2.39
CA PRO A 246 19.86 -9.22 -2.02
C PRO A 246 20.24 -7.74 -1.91
N LEU A 247 19.27 -6.86 -2.17
CA LEU A 247 19.43 -5.43 -1.92
C LEU A 247 19.50 -5.15 -0.42
N HIS A 248 20.26 -4.14 -0.04
CA HIS A 248 20.21 -3.67 1.34
C HIS A 248 18.83 -3.05 1.64
N TYR A 249 18.34 -3.17 2.87
CA TYR A 249 17.02 -2.67 3.25
C TYR A 249 16.82 -1.17 2.99
N SER A 250 17.88 -0.36 3.17
CA SER A 250 17.82 1.07 2.86
C SER A 250 17.66 1.36 1.36
N GLN A 251 18.30 0.58 0.51
CA GLN A 251 18.20 0.71 -0.95
C GLN A 251 16.80 0.31 -1.42
N ALA A 252 16.32 -0.86 -0.99
CA ALA A 252 14.96 -1.32 -1.31
C ALA A 252 13.88 -0.34 -0.82
N ALA A 253 14.05 0.20 0.40
CA ALA A 253 13.14 1.22 0.93
C ALA A 253 13.14 2.50 0.08
N ALA A 254 14.31 2.96 -0.36
CA ALA A 254 14.44 4.14 -1.22
C ALA A 254 13.73 3.94 -2.57
N PHE A 255 13.97 2.81 -3.25
CA PHE A 255 13.29 2.47 -4.51
C PHE A 255 11.76 2.40 -4.38
N MET A 256 11.25 2.08 -3.18
CA MET A 256 9.81 2.03 -2.90
C MET A 256 9.25 3.37 -2.36
N GLY A 257 10.09 4.35 -2.07
CA GLY A 257 9.68 5.62 -1.45
C GLY A 257 9.20 5.45 -0.01
N HIS A 258 9.88 4.62 0.78
CA HIS A 258 9.58 4.35 2.19
C HIS A 258 10.70 4.81 3.12
N SER A 259 10.37 5.05 4.39
CA SER A 259 11.39 4.96 5.44
C SER A 259 11.81 3.50 5.62
N VAL A 260 13.05 3.28 6.08
CA VAL A 260 13.57 1.93 6.36
C VAL A 260 12.66 1.18 7.35
N GLU A 261 12.19 1.86 8.40
CA GLU A 261 11.25 1.29 9.37
C GLU A 261 9.95 0.80 8.71
N THR A 262 9.37 1.62 7.82
CA THR A 262 8.15 1.26 7.09
C THR A 262 8.39 0.04 6.20
N HIS A 263 9.53 0.01 5.50
CA HIS A 263 9.91 -1.10 4.63
C HIS A 263 10.06 -2.40 5.43
N LEU A 264 10.81 -2.35 6.53
CA LEU A 264 11.05 -3.51 7.40
C LEU A 264 9.75 -4.06 7.98
N LYS A 265 8.89 -3.17 8.48
CA LYS A 265 7.64 -3.55 9.15
C LYS A 265 6.65 -4.23 8.20
N TYR A 266 6.51 -3.73 6.98
CA TYR A 266 5.42 -4.13 6.09
C TYR A 266 5.86 -4.93 4.86
N TYR A 267 7.06 -4.72 4.33
CA TYR A 267 7.46 -5.22 3.01
C TYR A 267 8.53 -6.31 3.05
N SER A 268 9.46 -6.28 4.01
CA SER A 268 10.47 -7.34 4.15
C SER A 268 10.17 -8.38 5.23
N SER A 269 9.12 -8.18 6.03
CA SER A 269 8.76 -9.05 7.16
C SER A 269 8.02 -10.32 6.77
N TRP A 270 7.60 -10.46 5.51
CA TRP A 270 6.86 -11.64 5.08
C TRP A 270 7.79 -12.85 5.03
N ALA A 271 7.42 -13.89 5.77
CA ALA A 271 8.00 -15.23 5.68
C ALA A 271 6.86 -16.22 5.90
N ASP A 272 6.80 -17.28 5.09
CA ASP A 272 5.87 -18.37 5.34
C ASP A 272 6.51 -19.46 6.20
N GLN A 273 5.67 -20.35 6.73
CA GLN A 273 6.13 -21.43 7.60
C GLN A 273 7.08 -22.40 6.89
N LYS A 274 6.89 -22.65 5.58
CA LYS A 274 7.77 -23.55 4.82
C LYS A 274 9.16 -22.95 4.69
N GLU A 275 9.25 -21.66 4.38
CA GLU A 275 10.48 -20.88 4.31
C GLU A 275 11.21 -20.90 5.66
N LEU A 276 10.50 -20.65 6.76
CA LEU A 276 11.08 -20.67 8.11
C LEU A 276 11.62 -22.06 8.50
N ILE A 277 10.85 -23.12 8.22
CA ILE A 277 11.29 -24.51 8.46
C ILE A 277 12.54 -24.82 7.65
N GLN A 278 12.55 -24.44 6.37
CA GLN A 278 13.70 -24.69 5.50
C GLN A 278 14.93 -23.91 5.94
N ALA A 279 14.79 -22.64 6.32
CA ALA A 279 15.88 -21.82 6.84
C ALA A 279 16.49 -22.44 8.11
N GLY A 280 15.66 -22.88 9.05
CA GLY A 280 16.12 -23.56 10.27
C GLY A 280 16.88 -24.87 9.97
N LYS A 281 16.37 -25.68 9.02
CA LYS A 281 17.05 -26.90 8.58
C LYS A 281 18.43 -26.60 7.97
N THR A 282 18.50 -25.62 7.07
CA THR A 282 19.77 -25.22 6.44
C THR A 282 20.78 -24.73 7.47
N TYR A 283 20.35 -23.90 8.43
CA TYR A 283 21.22 -23.41 9.49
C TYR A 283 21.79 -24.54 10.35
N ASN A 284 20.93 -25.45 10.83
CA ASN A 284 21.37 -26.57 11.66
C ASN A 284 22.30 -27.52 10.89
N LYS A 285 22.06 -27.73 9.59
CA LYS A 285 22.95 -28.51 8.74
C LYS A 285 24.33 -27.86 8.60
N ALA A 286 24.39 -26.53 8.48
CA ALA A 286 25.65 -25.80 8.39
C ALA A 286 26.49 -25.91 9.67
N LEU A 287 25.84 -25.90 10.85
CA LEU A 287 26.53 -26.12 12.14
C LEU A 287 27.13 -27.54 12.22
N GLN A 288 26.36 -28.56 11.84
CA GLN A 288 26.83 -29.95 11.85
C GLN A 288 28.02 -30.19 10.92
N LEU A 289 28.14 -29.43 9.83
CA LEU A 289 29.28 -29.51 8.91
C LEU A 289 30.51 -28.74 9.42
N ALA A 290 30.30 -27.70 10.24
CA ALA A 290 31.37 -26.93 10.86
C ALA A 290 32.04 -27.70 12.02
N ASP A 291 31.30 -28.58 12.70
CA ASP A 291 31.81 -29.43 13.79
C ASP A 291 32.57 -30.69 13.30
N ILE A 292 32.71 -30.89 11.98
CA ILE A 292 33.41 -32.03 11.35
C ILE A 292 34.81 -31.61 10.82
N HIS A 293 35.22 -30.36 11.03
CA HIS A 293 36.54 -29.82 10.66
C HIS A 293 37.27 -29.25 11.88
#